data_AF-A0A7V7K1L2-F1
#
_entry.id   AF-A0A7V7K1L2-F1
#
_cell.length_a   1.000
_cell.length_b   1.000
_cell.length_c   1.000
_cell.angle_alpha   90.00
_cell.angle_beta   90.00
_cell.angle_gamma   90.00
#
_symmetry.space_group_name_H-M   'P 1'
#
loop_
_entity.id
_entity.type
_entity.pdbx_description
1 polymer ?
#
loop_
_entity_poly.entity_id
_entity_poly.type
_entity_poly.pdbx_seq_one_letter_code
_entity_poly.pdbx_strand_id
1 'polypeptide(L)'
;MFLRGFLLFGALLLSAVTASAGVITITEEPQLLIDLRKAYVAEQANAVMPEDIARAELEYEEAKKKAITVDSYKAKRMAIEKAREKEFAVIKARYQKELAKLEQGTLAAVDKEYQQKNAALKEREVGKVHENYLKKLEKLEKDLIGQSDLAGALVVQTERKKMSLIDPTKPVAAAPAPVVDAPKAEAAPVVAPEKDWQTQDNKIHISSVRGVAGSEGNVANNVYPFRLEKLGQNAKLVFYGYGNRSDNSYGEVYLITPDGNRNEVASWSPNKLQGPKFSEVKSYSDVQPIDADISSYVKQAGLYKVEFLYRDGDEALNIYRVELQTW
;
A
#
# COMPACT_ATOMS: atom_id res chain seq x y z
N MET A 1 -11.09 -65.08 31.02
CA MET A 1 -10.05 -66.12 30.87
C MET A 1 -8.97 -65.75 31.90
N PHE A 2 -8.86 -66.57 32.98
CA PHE A 2 -7.81 -66.67 34.04
C PHE A 2 -7.16 -65.37 34.60
N LEU A 3 -7.00 -65.12 35.91
CA LEU A 3 -6.72 -65.93 37.11
C LEU A 3 -7.10 -65.03 38.33
N ARG A 4 -7.94 -65.45 39.31
CA ARG A 4 -7.56 -65.93 40.68
C ARG A 4 -6.22 -65.38 41.18
N GLY A 5 -6.04 -64.82 42.37
CA GLY A 5 -6.81 -64.81 43.62
C GLY A 5 -5.80 -64.73 44.78
N PHE A 6 -6.19 -64.18 45.94
CA PHE A 6 -5.78 -64.55 47.31
C PHE A 6 -6.04 -63.36 48.25
N LEU A 7 -6.90 -63.54 49.25
CA LEU A 7 -6.57 -63.34 50.65
C LEU A 7 -7.79 -63.66 51.52
N LEU A 8 -7.65 -64.71 52.32
CA LEU A 8 -8.64 -65.25 53.24
C LEU A 8 -8.12 -65.03 54.67
N PHE A 9 -9.02 -64.52 55.51
CA PHE A 9 -9.23 -64.82 56.94
C PHE A 9 -8.26 -64.37 58.06
N GLY A 10 -8.89 -63.73 59.06
CA GLY A 10 -8.69 -63.94 60.50
C GLY A 10 -7.66 -63.02 61.18
N ALA A 11 -7.87 -62.43 62.36
CA ALA A 11 -8.93 -62.53 63.35
C ALA A 11 -8.86 -61.32 64.31
N LEU A 12 -9.97 -61.10 65.01
CA LEU A 12 -10.18 -60.19 66.14
C LEU A 12 -9.05 -60.20 67.20
N LEU A 13 -8.77 -59.04 67.80
CA LEU A 13 -8.81 -58.84 69.27
C LEU A 13 -8.70 -57.35 69.64
N LEU A 14 -9.74 -56.85 70.29
CA LEU A 14 -9.77 -55.58 71.01
C LEU A 14 -8.97 -55.74 72.31
N SER A 15 -8.01 -54.86 72.57
CA SER A 15 -7.45 -54.63 73.90
C SER A 15 -7.04 -53.18 74.01
N ALA A 16 -7.83 -52.39 74.73
CA ALA A 16 -7.50 -51.02 75.08
C ALA A 16 -6.35 -51.05 76.10
N VAL A 17 -5.19 -50.54 75.71
CA VAL A 17 -4.09 -50.20 76.62
C VAL A 17 -3.83 -48.71 76.47
N THR A 18 -4.17 -47.94 77.49
CA THR A 18 -3.73 -46.56 77.64
C THR A 18 -2.25 -46.57 78.02
N ALA A 19 -1.38 -46.39 77.02
CA ALA A 19 0.04 -46.14 77.22
C ALA A 19 0.36 -44.68 76.85
N SER A 20 0.86 -43.97 77.85
CA SER A 20 1.38 -42.61 77.75
C SER A 20 2.62 -42.52 76.86
N ALA A 21 2.66 -41.45 76.06
CA ALA A 21 3.84 -40.69 75.64
C ALA A 21 5.09 -41.47 75.21
N GLY A 22 5.20 -41.62 73.90
CA GLY A 22 6.46 -41.54 73.18
C GLY A 22 6.13 -41.07 71.78
N VAL A 23 6.13 -39.75 71.54
CA VAL A 23 6.19 -39.26 70.16
C VAL A 23 7.55 -39.70 69.65
N ILE A 24 7.58 -40.83 68.93
CA ILE A 24 8.74 -41.19 68.11
C ILE A 24 8.73 -40.15 66.99
N THR A 25 9.42 -39.04 67.22
CA THR A 25 9.82 -38.18 66.11
C THR A 25 10.75 -39.03 65.25
N ILE A 26 10.22 -39.53 64.13
CA ILE A 26 11.05 -40.06 63.05
C ILE A 26 11.74 -38.83 62.45
N THR A 27 12.81 -38.38 63.11
CA THR A 27 13.51 -37.15 62.74
C THR A 27 14.36 -37.34 61.48
N GLU A 28 14.58 -38.59 61.07
CA GLU A 28 15.36 -38.95 59.89
C GLU A 28 14.63 -40.02 59.06
N GLU A 29 14.58 -39.79 57.74
CA GLU A 29 13.96 -40.71 56.79
C GLU A 29 14.70 -42.06 56.82
N PRO A 30 13.99 -43.21 56.94
CA PRO A 30 14.64 -44.50 56.97
C PRO A 30 15.50 -44.72 55.72
N GLN A 31 16.76 -45.11 55.89
CA GLN A 31 17.70 -45.35 54.78
C GLN A 31 17.12 -46.28 53.71
N LEU A 32 16.32 -47.27 54.12
CA LEU A 32 15.65 -48.21 53.23
C LEU A 32 14.64 -47.52 52.29
N LEU A 33 13.97 -46.45 52.73
CA LEU A 33 13.07 -45.66 51.89
C LEU A 33 13.84 -44.79 50.90
N ILE A 34 14.99 -44.24 51.32
CA ILE A 34 15.91 -43.50 50.45
C ILE A 34 16.45 -44.41 49.34
N ASP A 35 16.87 -45.63 49.69
CA ASP A 35 17.41 -46.59 48.75
C ASP A 35 16.32 -47.09 47.78
N LEU A 36 15.10 -47.33 48.28
CA LEU A 36 13.95 -47.70 47.44
C LEU A 36 13.59 -46.58 46.44
N ARG A 37 13.62 -45.32 46.86
CA ARG A 37 13.40 -44.17 45.96
C ARG A 37 14.50 -44.05 44.92
N LYS A 38 15.77 -44.24 45.29
CA LYS A 38 16.88 -44.23 44.33
C LYS A 38 16.73 -45.34 43.30
N ALA A 39 16.37 -46.55 43.72
CA ALA A 39 16.10 -47.66 42.82
C ALA A 39 14.93 -47.37 41.87
N TYR A 40 13.82 -46.83 42.39
CA TYR A 40 12.66 -46.44 41.58
C TYR A 40 12.99 -45.36 40.54
N VAL A 41 13.74 -44.32 40.92
CA VAL A 41 14.16 -43.26 39.99
C VAL A 41 15.11 -43.80 38.92
N ALA A 42 16.04 -44.69 39.29
CA ALA A 42 16.91 -45.36 38.32
C ALA A 42 16.12 -46.27 37.36
N GLU A 43 15.09 -46.95 37.85
CA GLU A 43 14.20 -47.78 37.03
C GLU A 43 13.33 -46.92 36.10
N GLN A 44 12.80 -45.78 36.58
CA GLN A 44 12.08 -44.80 35.75
C GLN A 44 12.96 -44.22 34.63
N ALA A 45 14.22 -43.91 34.93
CA ALA A 45 15.17 -43.38 33.96
C ALA A 45 15.53 -44.41 32.86
N ASN A 46 15.43 -45.70 33.18
CA ASN A 46 15.68 -46.80 32.24
C ASN A 46 14.38 -47.35 31.58
N ALA A 47 13.20 -46.94 32.06
CA ALA A 47 11.91 -47.44 31.56
C ALA A 47 11.48 -46.78 30.24
N VAL A 48 11.98 -45.59 29.93
CA VAL A 48 11.73 -44.90 28.66
C VAL A 48 13.02 -44.89 27.86
N MET A 49 13.16 -45.85 26.96
CA MET A 49 14.35 -45.95 26.13
C MET A 49 14.37 -44.76 25.14
N PRO A 50 15.52 -44.10 24.92
CA PRO A 50 15.63 -43.02 23.93
C PRO A 50 15.14 -43.41 22.53
N GLU A 51 15.26 -44.70 22.19
CA GLU A 51 14.77 -45.28 20.94
C GLU A 51 13.24 -45.24 20.80
N ASP A 52 12.50 -45.36 21.91
CA ASP A 52 11.04 -45.31 21.90
C ASP A 52 10.54 -43.86 21.79
N ILE A 53 11.27 -42.90 22.39
CA ILE A 53 11.02 -41.46 22.21
C ILE A 53 11.25 -41.08 20.74
N ALA A 54 12.40 -41.47 20.17
CA ALA A 54 12.73 -41.17 18.77
C ALA A 54 11.70 -41.78 17.78
N ARG A 55 11.19 -42.97 18.10
CA ARG A 55 10.13 -43.61 17.30
C ARG A 55 8.80 -42.85 17.39
N ALA A 56 8.40 -42.44 18.59
CA ALA A 56 7.19 -41.65 18.79
C ALA A 56 7.26 -40.27 18.09
N GLU A 57 8.43 -39.63 18.10
CA GLU A 57 8.67 -38.38 17.35
C GLU A 57 8.54 -38.58 15.83
N LEU A 58 9.10 -39.67 15.31
CA LEU A 58 9.02 -40.00 13.89
C LEU A 58 7.57 -40.29 13.46
N GLU A 59 6.82 -41.07 14.26
CA GLU A 59 5.41 -41.34 14.02
C GLU A 59 4.56 -40.04 14.03
N TYR A 60 4.86 -39.12 14.94
CA TYR A 60 4.20 -37.82 15.02
C TYR A 60 4.45 -36.97 13.76
N GLU A 61 5.70 -36.85 13.31
CA GLU A 61 6.04 -36.08 12.11
C GLU A 61 5.47 -36.69 10.83
N GLU A 62 5.39 -38.03 10.73
CA GLU A 62 4.70 -38.69 9.64
C GLU A 62 3.18 -38.44 9.65
N ALA A 63 2.54 -38.53 10.82
CA ALA A 63 1.11 -38.26 10.97
C ALA A 63 0.76 -36.82 10.59
N LYS A 64 1.61 -35.86 10.99
CA LYS A 64 1.50 -34.44 10.63
C LYS A 64 1.63 -34.21 9.12
N LYS A 65 2.62 -34.84 8.47
CA LYS A 65 2.77 -34.79 7.01
C LYS A 65 1.52 -35.35 6.32
N LYS A 66 1.05 -36.53 6.75
CA LYS A 66 -0.17 -37.15 6.22
C LYS A 66 -1.36 -36.22 6.34
N ALA A 67 -1.58 -35.61 7.51
CA ALA A 67 -2.70 -34.70 7.79
C ALA A 67 -2.75 -33.48 6.84
N ILE A 68 -1.60 -32.90 6.49
CA ILE A 68 -1.51 -31.75 5.57
C ILE A 68 -1.66 -32.18 4.10
N THR A 69 -1.32 -33.44 3.79
CA THR A 69 -1.46 -33.98 2.44
C THR A 69 -2.85 -34.54 2.11
N VAL A 70 -3.72 -34.73 3.12
CA VAL A 70 -5.08 -35.25 2.90
C VAL A 70 -5.83 -34.33 1.93
N ASP A 71 -6.44 -34.92 0.91
CA ASP A 71 -7.13 -34.19 -0.15
C ASP A 71 -8.22 -33.25 0.38
N SER A 72 -8.83 -33.58 1.53
CA SER A 72 -9.81 -32.74 2.20
C SER A 72 -9.22 -31.41 2.70
N TYR A 73 -7.96 -31.39 3.17
CA TYR A 73 -7.27 -30.17 3.58
C TYR A 73 -6.90 -29.33 2.35
N LYS A 74 -6.35 -29.94 1.30
CA LYS A 74 -6.03 -29.25 0.03
C LYS A 74 -7.27 -28.64 -0.61
N ALA A 75 -8.38 -29.38 -0.66
CA ALA A 75 -9.64 -28.89 -1.20
C ALA A 75 -10.19 -27.69 -0.42
N LYS A 76 -10.16 -27.75 0.92
CA LYS A 76 -10.55 -26.61 1.77
C LYS A 76 -9.66 -25.39 1.53
N ARG A 77 -8.34 -25.59 1.44
CA ARG A 77 -7.39 -24.51 1.17
C ARG A 77 -7.67 -23.84 -0.18
N MET A 78 -7.82 -24.62 -1.26
CA MET A 78 -8.14 -24.10 -2.58
C MET A 78 -9.49 -23.36 -2.61
N ALA A 79 -10.49 -23.86 -1.87
CA ALA A 79 -11.79 -23.19 -1.78
C ALA A 79 -11.67 -21.81 -1.11
N ILE A 80 -10.86 -21.69 -0.05
CA ILE A 80 -10.58 -20.41 0.63
C ILE A 80 -9.81 -19.47 -0.31
N GLU A 81 -8.77 -19.95 -0.99
CA GLU A 81 -7.99 -19.15 -1.94
C GLU A 81 -8.88 -18.62 -3.08
N LYS A 82 -9.76 -19.46 -3.65
CA LYS A 82 -10.71 -19.06 -4.69
C LYS A 82 -11.76 -18.06 -4.19
N ALA A 83 -12.23 -18.20 -2.95
CA ALA A 83 -13.14 -17.23 -2.34
C ALA A 83 -12.45 -15.87 -2.17
N ARG A 84 -11.21 -15.87 -1.69
CA ARG A 84 -10.38 -14.67 -1.52
C ARG A 84 -10.12 -13.95 -2.85
N GLU A 85 -9.79 -14.69 -3.91
CA GLU A 85 -9.61 -14.12 -5.25
C GLU A 85 -10.89 -13.45 -5.76
N LYS A 86 -12.06 -14.07 -5.51
CA LYS A 86 -13.35 -13.50 -5.89
C LYS A 86 -13.63 -12.19 -5.16
N GLU A 87 -13.36 -12.13 -3.86
CA GLU A 87 -13.52 -10.91 -3.07
C GLU A 87 -12.57 -9.80 -3.53
N PHE A 88 -11.29 -10.12 -3.78
CA PHE A 88 -10.34 -9.16 -4.32
C PHE A 88 -10.77 -8.62 -5.69
N ALA A 89 -11.30 -9.46 -6.57
CA ALA A 89 -11.81 -9.01 -7.86
C ALA A 89 -12.98 -8.01 -7.70
N VAL A 90 -13.90 -8.27 -6.76
CA VAL A 90 -15.01 -7.35 -6.47
C VAL A 90 -14.53 -6.02 -5.89
N ILE A 91 -13.59 -6.06 -4.95
CA ILE A 91 -13.01 -4.84 -4.35
C ILE A 91 -12.28 -4.02 -5.40
N LYS A 92 -11.44 -4.66 -6.24
CA LYS A 92 -10.72 -4.01 -7.32
C LYS A 92 -11.67 -3.33 -8.32
N ALA A 93 -12.73 -4.02 -8.72
CA ALA A 93 -13.74 -3.47 -9.63
C ALA A 93 -14.47 -2.25 -9.03
N ARG A 94 -14.78 -2.29 -7.73
CA ARG A 94 -15.39 -1.15 -7.03
C ARG A 94 -14.45 0.05 -7.00
N TYR A 95 -13.19 -0.17 -6.65
CA TYR A 95 -12.18 0.90 -6.58
C TYR A 95 -11.94 1.55 -7.94
N GLN A 96 -11.81 0.74 -9.00
CA GLN A 96 -11.68 1.25 -10.37
C GLN A 96 -12.89 2.08 -10.81
N LYS A 97 -14.11 1.66 -10.41
CA LYS A 97 -15.33 2.43 -10.70
C LYS A 97 -15.35 3.78 -9.98
N GLU A 98 -14.88 3.84 -8.74
CA GLU A 98 -14.80 5.09 -7.96
C GLU A 98 -13.75 6.04 -8.52
N LEU A 99 -12.57 5.52 -8.92
CA LEU A 99 -11.55 6.32 -9.61
C LEU A 99 -12.07 6.91 -10.91
N ALA A 100 -12.71 6.09 -11.76
CA ALA A 100 -13.27 6.58 -13.02
C ALA A 100 -14.34 7.66 -12.79
N LYS A 101 -15.15 7.54 -11.73
CA LYS A 101 -16.14 8.55 -11.35
C LYS A 101 -15.47 9.85 -10.89
N LEU A 102 -14.39 9.76 -10.11
CA LEU A 102 -13.63 10.91 -9.65
C LEU A 102 -12.97 11.63 -10.82
N GLU A 103 -12.28 10.89 -11.70
CA GLU A 103 -11.65 11.41 -12.92
C GLU A 103 -12.67 12.12 -13.81
N GLN A 104 -13.82 11.50 -14.08
CA GLN A 104 -14.87 12.10 -14.88
C GLN A 104 -15.42 13.39 -14.24
N GLY A 105 -15.61 13.39 -12.91
CA GLY A 105 -16.06 14.57 -12.17
C GLY A 105 -15.06 15.72 -12.22
N THR A 106 -13.77 15.42 -12.04
CA THR A 106 -12.69 16.40 -12.10
C THR A 106 -12.53 16.97 -13.51
N LEU A 107 -12.54 16.12 -14.55
CA LEU A 107 -12.49 16.57 -15.94
C LEU A 107 -13.67 17.48 -16.29
N ALA A 108 -14.89 17.10 -15.91
CA ALA A 108 -16.07 17.93 -16.15
C ALA A 108 -16.00 19.30 -15.42
N ALA A 109 -15.41 19.34 -14.22
CA ALA A 109 -15.22 20.59 -13.49
C ALA A 109 -14.17 21.49 -14.17
N VAL A 110 -13.05 20.92 -14.61
CA VAL A 110 -12.01 21.64 -15.35
C VAL A 110 -12.54 22.17 -16.68
N ASP A 111 -13.27 21.35 -17.44
CA ASP A 111 -13.91 21.75 -18.69
C ASP A 111 -14.87 22.92 -18.47
N LYS A 112 -15.70 22.86 -17.42
CA LYS A 112 -16.61 23.94 -17.08
C LYS A 112 -15.85 25.24 -16.76
N GLU A 113 -14.79 25.16 -15.97
CA GLU A 113 -13.95 26.32 -15.64
C GLU A 113 -13.28 26.90 -16.89
N TYR A 114 -12.76 26.05 -17.77
CA TYR A 114 -12.17 26.44 -19.04
C TYR A 114 -13.17 27.16 -19.94
N GLN A 115 -14.39 26.62 -20.09
CA GLN A 115 -15.45 27.24 -20.88
C GLN A 115 -15.85 28.60 -20.33
N GLN A 116 -15.96 28.74 -18.99
CA GLN A 116 -16.26 30.02 -18.35
C GLN A 116 -15.15 31.05 -18.58
N LYS A 117 -13.88 30.65 -18.40
CA LYS A 117 -12.72 31.52 -18.67
C LYS A 117 -12.68 31.96 -20.14
N ASN A 118 -12.92 31.04 -21.07
CA ASN A 118 -12.91 31.34 -22.49
C ASN A 118 -14.06 32.27 -22.89
N ALA A 119 -15.26 32.06 -22.35
CA ALA A 119 -16.39 32.96 -22.54
C ALA A 119 -16.08 34.37 -22.02
N ALA A 120 -15.55 34.48 -20.80
CA ALA A 120 -15.17 35.77 -20.20
C ALA A 120 -14.06 36.48 -21.00
N LEU A 121 -13.08 35.73 -21.52
CA LEU A 121 -12.05 36.29 -22.41
C LEU A 121 -12.66 36.81 -23.70
N LYS A 122 -13.55 36.04 -24.32
CA LYS A 122 -14.23 36.44 -25.56
C LYS A 122 -15.06 37.70 -25.34
N GLU A 123 -15.85 37.76 -24.27
CA GLU A 123 -16.61 38.96 -23.90
C GLU A 123 -15.72 40.18 -23.72
N ARG A 124 -14.60 40.03 -23.01
CA ARG A 124 -13.64 41.12 -22.78
C ARG A 124 -13.00 41.62 -24.09
N GLU A 125 -12.53 40.71 -24.94
CA GLU A 125 -11.86 41.10 -26.18
C GLU A 125 -12.84 41.68 -27.20
N VAL A 126 -14.04 41.12 -27.32
CA VAL A 126 -15.11 41.67 -28.17
C VAL A 126 -15.54 43.05 -27.68
N GLY A 127 -15.67 43.25 -26.36
CA GLY A 127 -15.94 44.55 -25.75
C GLY A 127 -14.88 45.60 -26.11
N LYS A 128 -13.59 45.26 -26.01
CA LYS A 128 -12.49 46.17 -26.41
C LYS A 128 -12.56 46.55 -27.89
N VAL A 129 -12.85 45.60 -28.77
CA VAL A 129 -12.99 45.86 -30.21
C VAL A 129 -14.16 46.81 -30.47
N HIS A 130 -15.29 46.59 -29.80
CA HIS A 130 -16.47 47.45 -29.90
C HIS A 130 -16.19 48.89 -29.43
N GLU A 131 -15.56 49.05 -28.26
CA GLU A 131 -15.15 50.37 -27.76
C GLU A 131 -14.19 51.09 -28.71
N ASN A 132 -13.21 50.37 -29.27
CA ASN A 132 -12.27 50.93 -30.23
C ASN A 132 -12.97 51.39 -31.52
N TYR A 133 -14.00 50.65 -31.97
CA TYR A 133 -14.79 51.05 -33.13
C TYR A 133 -15.60 52.33 -32.86
N LEU A 134 -16.25 52.44 -31.70
CA LEU A 134 -16.96 53.66 -31.31
C LEU A 134 -16.04 54.89 -31.23
N LYS A 135 -14.81 54.74 -30.71
CA LYS A 135 -13.79 55.80 -30.70
C LYS A 135 -13.38 56.23 -32.11
N LYS A 136 -13.24 55.27 -33.03
CA LYS A 136 -12.94 55.57 -34.45
C LYS A 136 -14.09 56.33 -35.11
N LEU A 137 -15.34 55.94 -34.86
CA LEU A 137 -16.51 56.67 -35.36
C LEU A 137 -16.60 58.09 -34.80
N GLU A 138 -16.35 58.28 -33.50
CA GLU A 138 -16.31 59.62 -32.90
C GLU A 138 -15.22 60.50 -33.53
N LYS A 139 -14.03 59.95 -33.77
CA LYS A 139 -12.95 60.68 -34.42
C LYS A 139 -13.33 61.06 -35.85
N LEU A 140 -13.88 60.12 -36.62
CA LEU A 140 -14.32 60.35 -37.99
C LEU A 140 -15.43 61.42 -38.07
N GLU A 141 -16.39 61.41 -37.14
CA GLU A 141 -17.42 62.44 -37.03
C GLU A 141 -16.81 63.83 -36.84
N LYS A 142 -15.84 63.97 -35.93
CA LYS A 142 -15.12 65.25 -35.69
C LYS A 142 -14.34 65.70 -36.93
N ASP A 143 -13.64 64.78 -37.60
CA ASP A 143 -12.85 65.08 -38.79
C ASP A 143 -13.76 65.57 -39.94
N LEU A 144 -14.92 64.94 -40.15
CA LEU A 144 -15.90 65.35 -41.18
C LEU A 144 -16.55 66.71 -40.88
N ILE A 145 -16.87 66.99 -39.61
CA ILE A 145 -17.34 68.33 -39.19
C ILE A 145 -16.27 69.38 -39.48
N GLY A 146 -14.99 69.09 -39.17
CA GLY A 146 -13.87 69.98 -39.47
C GLY A 146 -13.66 70.24 -40.97
N GLN A 147 -14.09 69.33 -41.83
CA GLN A 147 -14.05 69.45 -43.29
C GLN A 147 -15.33 70.10 -43.89
N SER A 148 -16.28 70.53 -43.06
CA SER A 148 -17.60 71.02 -43.48
C SER A 148 -18.49 69.98 -44.20
N ASP A 149 -18.19 68.68 -44.10
CA ASP A 149 -19.06 67.60 -44.61
C ASP A 149 -20.08 67.19 -43.54
N LEU A 150 -21.11 68.03 -43.39
CA LEU A 150 -22.17 67.84 -42.41
C LEU A 150 -23.06 66.62 -42.74
N ALA A 151 -23.22 66.28 -44.03
CA ALA A 151 -24.01 65.13 -44.45
C ALA A 151 -23.30 63.83 -44.06
N GLY A 152 -21.99 63.72 -44.32
CA GLY A 152 -21.16 62.60 -43.89
C GLY A 152 -21.13 62.46 -42.36
N ALA A 153 -20.97 63.57 -41.63
CA ALA A 153 -20.95 63.57 -40.17
C ALA A 153 -22.25 63.02 -39.57
N LEU A 154 -23.42 63.38 -40.12
CA LEU A 154 -24.73 62.88 -39.66
C LEU A 154 -24.89 61.37 -39.87
N VAL A 155 -24.36 60.83 -40.98
CA VAL A 155 -24.36 59.38 -41.25
C VAL A 155 -23.51 58.64 -40.21
N VAL A 156 -22.30 59.14 -39.92
CA VAL A 156 -21.39 58.55 -38.93
C VAL A 156 -21.97 58.65 -37.51
N GLN A 157 -22.60 59.77 -37.17
CA GLN A 157 -23.29 59.95 -35.89
C GLN A 157 -24.43 58.94 -35.71
N THR A 158 -25.21 58.72 -36.78
CA THR A 158 -26.30 57.75 -36.79
C THR A 158 -25.77 56.33 -36.60
N GLU A 159 -24.67 55.98 -37.27
CA GLU A 159 -24.02 54.68 -37.13
C GLU A 159 -23.44 54.47 -35.73
N ARG A 160 -22.75 55.48 -35.17
CA ARG A 160 -22.25 55.45 -33.79
C ARG A 160 -23.37 55.24 -32.78
N LYS A 161 -24.49 55.95 -32.96
CA LYS A 161 -25.67 55.79 -32.09
C LYS A 161 -26.27 54.39 -32.21
N LYS A 162 -26.42 53.84 -33.41
CA LYS A 162 -26.88 52.46 -33.60
C LYS A 162 -25.96 51.47 -32.90
N MET A 163 -24.65 51.61 -33.08
CA MET A 163 -23.67 50.69 -32.51
C MET A 163 -23.59 50.80 -30.99
N SER A 164 -23.73 52.00 -30.41
CA SER A 164 -23.77 52.20 -28.96
C SER A 164 -24.96 51.54 -28.24
N LEU A 165 -26.00 51.17 -28.98
CA LEU A 165 -27.20 50.50 -28.45
C LEU A 165 -27.11 48.97 -28.58
N ILE A 166 -26.08 48.44 -29.23
CA ILE A 166 -25.86 47.01 -29.39
C ILE A 166 -25.06 46.52 -28.20
N ASP A 167 -25.52 45.44 -27.55
CA ASP A 167 -24.72 44.67 -26.62
C ASP A 167 -23.75 43.80 -27.44
N PRO A 168 -22.43 44.10 -27.43
CA PRO A 168 -21.46 43.39 -28.25
C PRO A 168 -21.21 41.95 -27.77
N THR A 169 -21.67 41.60 -26.56
CA THR A 169 -21.54 40.25 -25.99
C THR A 169 -22.71 39.35 -26.35
N LYS A 170 -23.82 39.92 -26.83
CA LYS A 170 -25.00 39.17 -27.22
C LYS A 170 -24.78 38.57 -28.61
N PRO A 171 -24.93 37.25 -28.81
CA PRO A 171 -24.78 36.65 -30.12
C PRO A 171 -25.85 37.22 -31.05
N VAL A 172 -25.42 37.95 -32.09
CA VAL A 172 -26.24 38.20 -33.28
C VAL A 172 -26.57 36.82 -33.83
N ALA A 173 -27.86 36.51 -33.98
CA ALA A 173 -28.34 35.21 -34.43
C ALA A 173 -27.46 34.67 -35.57
N ALA A 174 -26.66 33.67 -35.27
CA ALA A 174 -25.72 33.10 -36.23
C ALA A 174 -26.54 32.45 -37.35
N ALA A 175 -26.22 32.78 -38.60
CA ALA A 175 -26.54 31.90 -39.71
C ALA A 175 -26.02 30.49 -39.36
N PRO A 176 -26.78 29.42 -39.69
CA PRO A 176 -26.45 28.07 -39.27
C PRO A 176 -25.03 27.72 -39.72
N ALA A 177 -24.20 27.33 -38.76
CA ALA A 177 -22.84 26.87 -39.05
C ALA A 177 -22.90 25.65 -39.99
N PRO A 178 -22.00 25.52 -40.97
CA PRO A 178 -21.88 24.30 -41.75
C PRO A 178 -21.57 23.14 -40.78
N VAL A 179 -22.35 22.07 -40.91
CA VAL A 179 -22.16 20.81 -40.20
C VAL A 179 -20.77 20.30 -40.57
N VAL A 180 -19.81 20.47 -39.67
CA VAL A 180 -18.54 19.76 -39.75
C VAL A 180 -18.81 18.40 -39.17
N ASP A 181 -18.74 17.38 -40.02
CA ASP A 181 -18.87 15.99 -39.63
C ASP A 181 -17.96 15.70 -38.43
N ALA A 182 -18.54 15.07 -37.41
CA ALA A 182 -17.83 14.63 -36.23
C ALA A 182 -16.62 13.78 -36.64
N PRO A 183 -15.41 14.06 -36.11
CA PRO A 183 -14.28 13.19 -36.36
C PRO A 183 -14.62 11.81 -35.80
N LYS A 184 -14.67 10.84 -36.71
CA LYS A 184 -14.78 9.42 -36.44
C LYS A 184 -13.76 9.07 -35.34
N ALA A 185 -14.25 8.60 -34.20
CA ALA A 185 -13.43 8.16 -33.09
C ALA A 185 -12.49 7.05 -33.58
N GLU A 186 -11.26 7.43 -33.88
CA GLU A 186 -10.16 6.52 -34.08
C GLU A 186 -9.77 6.02 -32.69
N ALA A 187 -9.86 4.70 -32.51
CA ALA A 187 -9.62 4.04 -31.24
C ALA A 187 -8.27 4.49 -30.67
N ALA A 188 -8.30 5.01 -29.45
CA ALA A 188 -7.07 5.34 -28.73
C ALA A 188 -6.13 4.14 -28.76
N PRO A 189 -4.84 4.32 -29.14
CA PRO A 189 -3.87 3.25 -29.00
C PRO A 189 -3.83 2.84 -27.54
N VAL A 190 -3.91 1.53 -27.30
CA VAL A 190 -3.66 0.91 -26.00
C VAL A 190 -2.28 1.38 -25.54
N VAL A 191 -2.25 2.35 -24.64
CA VAL A 191 -1.03 2.79 -23.97
C VAL A 191 -0.57 1.60 -23.13
N ALA A 192 0.46 0.92 -23.62
CA ALA A 192 1.22 -0.04 -22.82
C ALA A 192 1.72 0.67 -21.55
N PRO A 193 1.82 -0.01 -20.40
CA PRO A 193 2.25 0.61 -19.15
C PRO A 193 3.56 1.35 -19.37
N GLU A 194 3.54 2.67 -19.12
CA GLU A 194 4.69 3.56 -19.21
C GLU A 194 5.83 2.97 -18.37
N LYS A 195 6.92 2.70 -19.08
CA LYS A 195 8.12 2.08 -18.56
C LYS A 195 9.00 3.21 -18.01
N ASP A 196 8.57 3.84 -16.93
CA ASP A 196 9.34 4.89 -16.24
C ASP A 196 10.49 4.27 -15.42
N TRP A 197 11.51 3.75 -16.11
CA TRP A 197 12.83 3.52 -15.53
C TRP A 197 13.77 4.55 -16.15
N GLN A 198 13.95 5.70 -15.49
CA GLN A 198 15.02 6.61 -15.87
C GLN A 198 16.33 6.09 -15.27
N THR A 199 17.17 5.49 -16.12
CA THR A 199 18.55 5.11 -15.81
C THR A 199 19.43 6.36 -15.90
N GLN A 200 19.65 7.03 -14.76
CA GLN A 200 20.71 8.02 -14.60
C GLN A 200 21.89 7.30 -13.95
N ASP A 201 22.86 6.89 -14.79
CA ASP A 201 23.94 5.95 -14.48
C ASP A 201 23.45 4.56 -14.00
N ASN A 202 24.03 3.48 -14.54
CA ASN A 202 23.66 2.07 -14.28
C ASN A 202 23.86 1.59 -12.81
N LYS A 203 23.86 2.53 -11.86
CA LYS A 203 24.13 2.35 -10.44
C LYS A 203 22.93 2.69 -9.57
N ILE A 204 21.93 3.42 -10.06
CA ILE A 204 20.79 3.84 -9.24
C ILE A 204 19.50 3.49 -9.98
N HIS A 205 18.75 2.56 -9.42
CA HIS A 205 17.43 2.15 -9.92
C HIS A 205 16.36 2.76 -9.02
N ILE A 206 15.47 3.58 -9.61
CA ILE A 206 14.49 4.37 -8.85
C ILE A 206 13.08 3.93 -9.22
N SER A 207 12.22 3.80 -8.21
CA SER A 207 10.78 3.76 -8.37
C SER A 207 10.15 4.94 -7.62
N SER A 208 9.48 5.82 -8.36
CA SER A 208 8.73 6.98 -7.83
C SER A 208 7.23 6.70 -7.70
N VAL A 209 6.81 5.45 -7.92
CA VAL A 209 5.41 5.04 -7.76
C VAL A 209 5.03 5.17 -6.29
N ARG A 210 3.94 5.88 -5.99
CA ARG A 210 3.44 5.96 -4.62
C ARG A 210 2.85 4.63 -4.18
N GLY A 211 3.19 4.22 -2.97
CA GLY A 211 2.61 3.05 -2.32
C GLY A 211 2.23 3.31 -0.87
N VAL A 212 1.52 2.34 -0.31
CA VAL A 212 1.00 2.35 1.05
C VAL A 212 1.15 0.95 1.63
N ALA A 213 1.75 0.85 2.81
CA ALA A 213 1.83 -0.39 3.59
C ALA A 213 1.17 -0.19 4.96
N GLY A 214 -0.04 -0.72 5.13
CA GLY A 214 -0.89 -0.57 6.32
C GLY A 214 -1.75 -1.80 6.63
N SER A 215 -2.55 -1.72 7.69
CA SER A 215 -3.54 -2.73 8.08
C SER A 215 -4.85 -2.59 7.29
N GLU A 216 -5.73 -3.60 7.40
CA GLU A 216 -7.16 -3.52 7.03
C GLU A 216 -7.46 -3.05 5.58
N GLY A 217 -6.63 -3.44 4.63
CA GLY A 217 -6.83 -3.07 3.21
C GLY A 217 -6.15 -1.77 2.79
N ASN A 218 -5.44 -1.08 3.69
CA ASN A 218 -4.51 0.01 3.38
C ASN A 218 -3.19 -0.53 2.79
N VAL A 219 -3.30 -1.40 1.78
CA VAL A 219 -2.15 -1.95 1.07
C VAL A 219 -2.32 -1.66 -0.40
N ALA A 220 -1.48 -0.80 -0.95
CA ALA A 220 -1.46 -0.46 -2.36
C ALA A 220 -0.02 -0.24 -2.82
N ASN A 221 0.41 -0.89 -3.90
CA ASN A 221 1.77 -0.73 -4.45
C ASN A 221 2.89 -0.86 -3.40
N ASN A 222 2.78 -1.81 -2.47
CA ASN A 222 3.80 -2.05 -1.43
C ASN A 222 4.94 -2.98 -1.91
N VAL A 223 4.97 -3.34 -3.20
CA VAL A 223 6.00 -4.19 -3.80
C VAL A 223 6.61 -3.48 -5.02
N TYR A 224 7.91 -3.26 -4.99
CA TYR A 224 8.66 -2.47 -5.97
C TYR A 224 9.65 -3.36 -6.71
N PRO A 225 9.44 -3.65 -8.01
CA PRO A 225 10.36 -4.45 -8.80
C PRO A 225 11.57 -3.64 -9.26
N PHE A 226 12.76 -4.23 -9.25
CA PHE A 226 14.00 -3.65 -9.79
C PHE A 226 14.73 -4.69 -10.64
N ARG A 227 15.04 -4.35 -11.89
CA ARG A 227 15.82 -5.23 -12.77
C ARG A 227 17.27 -4.76 -12.81
N LEU A 228 18.19 -5.60 -12.33
CA LEU A 228 19.62 -5.34 -12.32
C LEU A 228 20.29 -6.11 -13.46
N GLU A 229 20.93 -5.39 -14.38
CA GLU A 229 21.67 -5.98 -15.50
C GLU A 229 23.16 -6.13 -15.18
N LYS A 230 23.70 -5.26 -14.33
CA LYS A 230 25.09 -5.26 -13.87
C LYS A 230 25.12 -5.20 -12.35
N LEU A 231 26.11 -5.84 -11.76
CA LEU A 231 26.32 -5.88 -10.32
C LEU A 231 27.45 -4.94 -9.91
N GLY A 232 27.23 -4.24 -8.80
CA GLY A 232 28.29 -3.59 -8.04
C GLY A 232 28.91 -4.56 -7.03
N GLN A 233 30.02 -4.16 -6.43
CA GLN A 233 30.56 -4.85 -5.26
C GLN A 233 29.72 -4.55 -4.00
N ASN A 234 29.07 -3.38 -4.00
CA ASN A 234 28.23 -2.93 -2.91
C ASN A 234 26.82 -2.63 -3.44
N ALA A 235 25.83 -2.80 -2.57
CA ALA A 235 24.46 -2.46 -2.87
C ALA A 235 23.74 -1.89 -1.64
N LYS A 236 22.88 -0.90 -1.86
CA LYS A 236 22.12 -0.21 -0.82
C LYS A 236 20.68 -0.02 -1.26
N LEU A 237 19.74 -0.31 -0.37
CA LEU A 237 18.34 0.04 -0.50
C LEU A 237 18.11 1.37 0.21
N VAL A 238 17.39 2.30 -0.42
CA VAL A 238 16.95 3.55 0.20
C VAL A 238 15.45 3.70 -0.02
N PHE A 239 14.69 4.02 1.02
CA PHE A 239 13.27 4.32 0.87
C PHE A 239 12.86 5.56 1.64
N TYR A 240 11.84 6.23 1.11
CA TYR A 240 11.31 7.50 1.58
C TYR A 240 9.88 7.26 2.03
N GLY A 241 9.72 6.92 3.31
CA GLY A 241 8.45 6.55 3.92
C GLY A 241 7.97 7.58 4.95
N TYR A 242 6.67 7.69 5.13
CA TYR A 242 6.05 8.53 6.15
C TYR A 242 4.80 7.86 6.75
N GLY A 243 4.77 7.70 8.07
CA GLY A 243 3.56 7.40 8.82
C GLY A 243 2.96 8.71 9.34
N ASN A 244 1.65 8.88 9.24
CA ASN A 244 0.98 10.08 9.76
C ASN A 244 1.11 10.18 11.30
N ARG A 245 0.85 11.40 11.82
CA ARG A 245 1.04 12.02 13.15
C ARG A 245 0.91 11.22 14.46
N SER A 246 0.66 9.92 14.48
CA SER A 246 0.75 9.10 15.69
C SER A 246 2.03 8.27 15.67
N ASP A 247 2.66 8.10 16.83
CA ASP A 247 3.89 7.31 17.02
C ASP A 247 3.66 5.79 16.85
N ASN A 248 2.78 5.39 15.92
CA ASN A 248 2.23 4.05 15.81
C ASN A 248 2.21 3.59 14.34
N SER A 249 3.38 3.45 13.71
CA SER A 249 3.51 2.69 12.46
C SER A 249 4.81 1.89 12.47
N TYR A 250 4.67 0.57 12.45
CA TYR A 250 5.77 -0.37 12.53
C TYR A 250 5.68 -1.36 11.38
N GLY A 251 6.84 -1.70 10.83
CA GLY A 251 6.90 -2.75 9.83
C GLY A 251 8.30 -3.06 9.35
N GLU A 252 8.34 -3.97 8.39
CA GLU A 252 9.55 -4.60 7.90
C GLU A 252 9.63 -4.47 6.39
N VAL A 253 10.85 -4.33 5.89
CA VAL A 253 11.16 -4.23 4.48
C VAL A 253 11.93 -5.47 4.08
N TYR A 254 11.41 -6.16 3.06
CA TYR A 254 11.96 -7.40 2.55
C TYR A 254 12.52 -7.20 1.15
N LEU A 255 13.69 -7.75 0.90
CA LEU A 255 14.24 -7.93 -0.44
C LEU A 255 14.01 -9.38 -0.89
N ILE A 256 13.27 -9.53 -1.97
CA ILE A 256 13.08 -10.80 -2.66
C ILE A 256 14.07 -10.87 -3.82
N THR A 257 14.99 -11.82 -3.74
CA THR A 257 16.06 -12.02 -4.73
C THR A 257 15.55 -12.79 -5.96
N PRO A 258 16.30 -12.83 -7.08
CA PRO A 258 15.83 -13.47 -8.32
C PRO A 258 15.55 -14.97 -8.23
N ASP A 259 16.17 -15.65 -7.26
CA ASP A 259 15.92 -17.06 -6.91
C ASP A 259 14.69 -17.26 -6.00
N GLY A 260 14.02 -16.17 -5.61
CA GLY A 260 12.81 -16.18 -4.78
C GLY A 260 13.05 -16.13 -3.28
N ASN A 261 14.30 -16.04 -2.82
CA ASN A 261 14.57 -15.93 -1.39
C ASN A 261 14.11 -14.57 -0.85
N ARG A 262 13.36 -14.58 0.25
CA ARG A 262 12.80 -13.39 0.89
C ARG A 262 13.62 -13.06 2.15
N ASN A 263 14.33 -11.94 2.13
CA ASN A 263 15.26 -11.54 3.19
C ASN A 263 14.80 -10.23 3.82
N GLU A 264 14.70 -10.15 5.14
CA GLU A 264 14.47 -8.87 5.82
C GLU A 264 15.74 -8.02 5.73
N VAL A 265 15.59 -6.78 5.25
CA VAL A 265 16.72 -5.86 5.01
C VAL A 265 16.62 -4.56 5.81
N ALA A 266 15.41 -4.17 6.21
CA ALA A 266 15.19 -3.00 7.04
C ALA A 266 13.89 -3.14 7.84
N SER A 267 13.71 -2.23 8.79
CA SER A 267 12.46 -2.03 9.50
C SER A 267 12.20 -0.54 9.66
N TRP A 268 10.94 -0.15 9.67
CA TRP A 268 10.52 1.20 10.04
C TRP A 268 9.84 1.20 11.39
N SER A 269 9.99 2.33 12.07
CA SER A 269 9.32 2.67 13.31
C SER A 269 9.16 4.18 13.35
N PRO A 270 8.32 4.74 14.22
CA PRO A 270 8.10 6.18 14.32
C PRO A 270 9.40 6.96 14.50
N ASN A 271 10.33 6.44 15.31
CA ASN A 271 11.63 7.06 15.57
C ASN A 271 12.54 7.10 14.33
N LYS A 272 12.33 6.18 13.37
CA LYS A 272 13.09 6.14 12.11
C LYS A 272 12.43 6.96 10.99
N LEU A 273 11.15 7.31 11.12
CA LEU A 273 10.35 8.00 10.10
C LEU A 273 10.24 9.51 10.31
N GLN A 274 10.97 10.09 11.27
CA GLN A 274 10.83 11.50 11.62
C GLN A 274 11.24 12.42 10.46
N GLY A 275 10.26 13.10 9.87
CA GLY A 275 10.50 14.18 8.91
C GLY A 275 10.80 15.51 9.63
N PRO A 276 11.56 16.43 9.02
CA PRO A 276 11.85 17.73 9.61
C PRO A 276 10.60 18.64 9.76
N LYS A 277 9.47 18.31 9.10
CA LYS A 277 8.22 19.08 9.13
C LYS A 277 6.98 18.17 9.10
N PHE A 278 6.44 17.87 10.28
CA PHE A 278 5.31 16.96 10.51
C PHE A 278 3.95 17.36 9.90
N SER A 279 3.80 18.54 9.29
CA SER A 279 2.49 19.04 8.80
C SER A 279 2.35 19.13 7.28
N GLU A 280 3.40 18.85 6.48
CA GLU A 280 3.39 19.20 5.05
C GLU A 280 4.17 18.24 4.13
N VAL A 281 4.19 16.93 4.40
CA VAL A 281 4.87 15.97 3.52
C VAL A 281 4.13 15.84 2.18
N LYS A 282 4.67 16.47 1.12
CA LYS A 282 4.09 16.45 -0.24
C LYS A 282 4.86 15.54 -1.18
N SER A 283 6.14 15.30 -0.89
CA SER A 283 7.09 14.63 -1.78
C SER A 283 8.17 13.87 -1.00
N TYR A 284 8.97 13.05 -1.71
CA TYR A 284 10.07 12.30 -1.10
C TYR A 284 11.17 13.21 -0.51
N SER A 285 11.29 14.47 -0.95
CA SER A 285 12.27 15.42 -0.40
C SER A 285 11.86 15.98 0.96
N ASP A 286 10.62 15.74 1.39
CA ASP A 286 10.09 16.22 2.67
C ASP A 286 10.27 15.18 3.79
N VAL A 287 10.77 13.97 3.48
CA VAL A 287 10.95 12.86 4.43
C VAL A 287 12.42 12.48 4.54
N GLN A 288 12.82 12.01 5.72
CA GLN A 288 14.15 11.48 5.93
C GLN A 288 14.25 10.09 5.25
N PRO A 289 15.28 9.85 4.42
CA PRO A 289 15.50 8.53 3.85
C PRO A 289 15.90 7.52 4.93
N ILE A 290 15.45 6.28 4.77
CA ILE A 290 15.95 5.12 5.51
C ILE A 290 16.76 4.28 4.54
N ASP A 291 18.02 4.00 4.90
CA ASP A 291 18.93 3.18 4.13
C ASP A 291 19.23 1.82 4.78
N ALA A 292 19.51 0.83 3.94
CA ALA A 292 19.92 -0.50 4.34
C ALA A 292 20.98 -1.04 3.40
N ASP A 293 22.06 -1.59 3.97
CA ASP A 293 23.05 -2.36 3.22
C ASP A 293 22.45 -3.70 2.80
N ILE A 294 22.44 -3.94 1.48
CA ILE A 294 21.93 -5.17 0.87
C ILE A 294 22.99 -5.90 0.05
N SER A 295 24.26 -5.53 0.22
CA SER A 295 25.40 -6.08 -0.54
C SER A 295 25.49 -7.60 -0.43
N SER A 296 25.14 -8.17 0.73
CA SER A 296 25.13 -9.62 0.95
C SER A 296 24.04 -10.37 0.18
N TYR A 297 23.02 -9.68 -0.36
CA TYR A 297 21.88 -10.29 -1.04
C TYR A 297 21.89 -10.05 -2.55
N VAL A 298 22.56 -9.00 -3.02
CA VAL A 298 22.65 -8.63 -4.44
C VAL A 298 23.86 -9.33 -5.09
N LYS A 299 23.76 -10.65 -5.28
CA LYS A 299 24.86 -11.49 -5.81
C LYS A 299 24.75 -11.88 -7.28
N GLN A 300 23.61 -11.64 -7.93
CA GLN A 300 23.37 -12.05 -9.31
C GLN A 300 22.49 -11.05 -10.05
N ALA A 301 22.70 -10.90 -11.36
CA ALA A 301 21.80 -10.08 -12.19
C ALA A 301 20.40 -10.71 -12.21
N GLY A 302 19.34 -9.90 -12.27
CA GLY A 302 17.98 -10.40 -12.30
C GLY A 302 16.93 -9.42 -11.80
N LEU A 303 15.72 -9.96 -11.58
CA LEU A 303 14.58 -9.23 -11.03
C LEU A 303 14.58 -9.35 -9.51
N TYR A 304 14.81 -8.24 -8.84
CA TYR A 304 14.63 -8.07 -7.40
C TYR A 304 13.26 -7.45 -7.14
N LYS A 305 12.68 -7.72 -5.96
CA LYS A 305 11.48 -7.02 -5.49
C LYS A 305 11.70 -6.54 -4.06
N VAL A 306 11.33 -5.30 -3.78
CA VAL A 306 11.31 -4.75 -2.42
C VAL A 306 9.87 -4.73 -1.94
N GLU A 307 9.58 -5.45 -0.86
CA GLU A 307 8.25 -5.56 -0.28
C GLU A 307 8.20 -4.89 1.10
N PHE A 308 7.18 -4.08 1.33
CA PHE A 308 6.91 -3.43 2.61
C PHE A 308 5.79 -4.19 3.31
N LEU A 309 6.09 -4.75 4.48
CA LEU A 309 5.17 -5.50 5.31
C LEU A 309 4.81 -4.72 6.56
N TYR A 310 3.56 -4.27 6.65
CA TYR A 310 3.02 -3.67 7.85
C TYR A 310 2.92 -4.69 8.98
N ARG A 311 3.35 -4.30 10.19
CA ARG A 311 3.30 -5.17 11.38
C ARG A 311 2.29 -4.68 12.40
N ASP A 312 2.39 -3.42 12.81
CA ASP A 312 1.61 -2.89 13.91
C ASP A 312 1.46 -1.37 13.83
N GLY A 313 0.47 -0.84 14.55
CA GLY A 313 0.17 0.57 14.65
C GLY A 313 -1.23 0.95 14.17
N ASP A 314 -1.50 2.25 14.12
CA ASP A 314 -2.79 2.81 13.72
C ASP A 314 -2.74 3.49 12.34
N GLU A 315 -1.54 3.67 11.79
CA GLU A 315 -1.31 4.46 10.58
C GLU A 315 -0.47 3.71 9.55
N ALA A 316 -0.89 3.76 8.29
CA ALA A 316 -0.16 3.14 7.20
C ALA A 316 1.12 3.90 6.87
N LEU A 317 2.14 3.18 6.41
CA LEU A 317 3.34 3.77 5.83
C LEU A 317 3.03 4.25 4.42
N ASN A 318 3.05 5.57 4.19
CA ASN A 318 3.03 6.15 2.86
C ASN A 318 4.46 6.13 2.27
N ILE A 319 4.64 5.47 1.14
CA ILE A 319 5.92 5.28 0.48
C ILE A 319 5.96 6.20 -0.74
N TYR A 320 6.89 7.15 -0.74
CA TYR A 320 7.00 8.15 -1.79
C TYR A 320 8.00 7.77 -2.87
N ARG A 321 9.05 7.03 -2.49
CA ARG A 321 10.13 6.63 -3.39
C ARG A 321 10.91 5.46 -2.80
N VAL A 322 11.38 4.57 -3.67
CA VAL A 322 12.27 3.46 -3.33
C VAL A 322 13.40 3.43 -4.34
N GLU A 323 14.62 3.25 -3.86
CA GLU A 323 15.84 3.22 -4.67
C GLU A 323 16.68 2.00 -4.34
N LEU A 324 17.18 1.33 -5.38
CA LEU A 324 18.18 0.30 -5.26
C LEU A 324 19.46 0.81 -5.93
N GLN A 325 20.49 1.04 -5.12
CA GLN A 325 21.78 1.56 -5.55
C GLN A 325 22.83 0.44 -5.58
N THR A 326 23.67 0.37 -6.61
CA THR A 326 24.78 -0.58 -6.77
C THR A 326 26.05 0.16 -7.22
N TRP A 327 27.23 -0.18 -6.69
CA TRP A 327 28.49 0.43 -7.12
C TRP A 327 29.72 -0.46 -6.93
#